data_AF-A0A9N8D9J8-F1
#
_entry.id   AF-A0A9N8D9J8-F1
#
_cell.length_a   1.000
_cell.length_b   1.000
_cell.length_c   1.000
_cell.angle_alpha   90.00
_cell.angle_beta   90.00
_cell.angle_gamma   90.00
#
_symmetry.space_group_name_H-M   'P 1'
#
loop_
_entity.id
_entity.type
_entity.pdbx_description
1 polymer ?
#
loop_
_entity_poly.entity_id
_entity_poly.type
_entity_poly.pdbx_seq_one_letter_code
_entity_poly.pdbx_strand_id
1 'polypeptide(L)'
;MSDMMMQLLGVEMPDGVPPALAVGIANGGHTETEARQMIVQGGDAANADRWIERMRQAGFFGSTNSVSSDEPRLQSLSAKGSGVTPMDESAGSFLWKCLLQRLRQDEHGFKHQVMVLDNCVKNSGGRWSNNDLKSLQHKKAGDFIPFFAVGDNCPWNGCKFVASIVMHMLSPPTASAKCNACRTANRSIGGCTLPRDLTETRWPYSLSDAYHKATENVDTQETALFVNVTDVEIMNNPGKGSGWLPRSRPGTFAHVFVMTIAKDGVHLYQAYGPRGYTLMQYMETHNGTFPLSLAAGKEWVTRFEVFAASLCGKWTEECNQAYAFCFDVDLIKLGCMKIGSQMDVYVKVEEVPFDTATIQTNFNLLPRPDFPKYPPCDDSTMAKALHAPRGYIPDGGVPHRYVPTVLRCGKCGKKAPTAKKHNRCAGCKKVFYCSRDCQVTDWAQRHKKVCKLMNRSPPLGPA
;
A
#
# COMPACT_ATOMS: atom_id res chain seq x y z
N MET A 1 -25.10 -17.21 -11.30
CA MET A 1 -23.91 -16.56 -10.71
C MET A 1 -23.98 -15.04 -10.89
N SER A 2 -24.36 -14.53 -12.08
CA SER A 2 -24.68 -13.12 -12.31
C SER A 2 -25.78 -12.57 -11.39
N ASP A 3 -26.90 -13.28 -11.26
CA ASP A 3 -28.07 -12.76 -10.52
C ASP A 3 -27.83 -12.63 -9.01
N MET A 4 -27.04 -13.56 -8.45
CA MET A 4 -26.62 -13.52 -7.05
C MET A 4 -25.67 -12.34 -6.77
N MET A 5 -24.80 -12.02 -7.73
CA MET A 5 -23.85 -10.92 -7.63
C MET A 5 -24.57 -9.55 -7.75
N MET A 6 -25.63 -9.48 -8.54
CA MET A 6 -26.47 -8.28 -8.67
C MET A 6 -27.37 -8.05 -7.44
N GLN A 7 -27.89 -9.12 -6.83
CA GLN A 7 -28.56 -9.03 -5.53
C GLN A 7 -27.62 -8.52 -4.42
N LEU A 8 -26.35 -8.93 -4.44
CA LEU A 8 -25.31 -8.43 -3.52
C LEU A 8 -25.00 -6.94 -3.74
N LEU A 9 -25.06 -6.47 -4.99
CA LEU A 9 -24.82 -5.06 -5.34
C LEU A 9 -26.06 -4.17 -5.11
N GLY A 10 -27.23 -4.73 -4.81
CA GLY A 10 -28.47 -3.96 -4.60
C GLY A 10 -28.98 -3.24 -5.84
N VAL A 11 -28.58 -3.67 -7.04
CA VAL A 11 -28.95 -3.06 -8.32
C VAL A 11 -29.78 -4.05 -9.13
N GLU A 12 -30.98 -3.66 -9.54
CA GLU A 12 -31.80 -4.45 -10.46
C GLU A 12 -31.15 -4.49 -11.85
N MET A 13 -31.11 -5.68 -12.46
CA MET A 13 -30.53 -5.82 -13.80
C MET A 13 -31.39 -5.05 -14.81
N PRO A 14 -30.84 -4.09 -15.56
CA PRO A 14 -31.57 -3.48 -16.67
C PRO A 14 -31.94 -4.54 -17.71
N ASP A 15 -33.24 -4.65 -18.00
CA ASP A 15 -33.76 -5.59 -18.99
C ASP A 15 -32.98 -5.51 -20.31
N GLY A 16 -32.75 -6.65 -20.94
CA GLY A 16 -32.12 -6.73 -22.27
C GLY A 16 -30.65 -6.29 -22.36
N VAL A 17 -29.98 -6.01 -21.23
CA VAL A 17 -28.53 -5.82 -21.16
C VAL A 17 -27.87 -7.16 -20.82
N PRO A 18 -26.85 -7.63 -21.58
CA PRO A 18 -26.14 -8.86 -21.27
C PRO A 18 -25.55 -8.81 -19.84
N PRO A 19 -25.84 -9.80 -18.96
CA PRO A 19 -25.40 -9.75 -17.57
C PRO A 19 -23.88 -9.65 -17.41
N ALA A 20 -23.10 -10.32 -18.28
CA ALA A 20 -21.64 -10.26 -18.27
C ALA A 20 -21.10 -8.85 -18.54
N LEU A 21 -21.78 -8.09 -19.40
CA LEU A 21 -21.43 -6.72 -19.72
C LEU A 21 -21.76 -5.78 -18.56
N ALA A 22 -22.97 -5.90 -17.98
CA ALA A 22 -23.38 -5.11 -16.81
C ALA A 22 -22.44 -5.32 -15.61
N VAL A 23 -22.10 -6.59 -15.32
CA VAL A 23 -21.14 -6.95 -14.26
C VAL A 23 -19.73 -6.44 -14.57
N GLY A 24 -19.30 -6.50 -15.83
CA GLY A 24 -18.00 -5.95 -16.26
C GLY A 24 -17.91 -4.43 -16.06
N ILE A 25 -18.98 -3.71 -16.43
CA ILE A 25 -19.05 -2.24 -16.29
C ILE A 25 -19.09 -1.84 -14.80
N ALA A 26 -19.93 -2.50 -14.00
CA ALA A 26 -20.06 -2.22 -12.57
C ALA A 26 -18.75 -2.47 -11.79
N ASN A 27 -18.08 -3.60 -12.04
CA ASN A 27 -16.84 -3.94 -11.34
C ASN A 27 -15.63 -3.14 -11.83
N GLY A 28 -15.63 -2.71 -13.09
CA GLY A 28 -14.52 -1.99 -13.69
C GLY A 28 -14.49 -0.49 -13.36
N GLY A 29 -15.57 0.07 -12.80
CA GLY A 29 -15.67 1.50 -12.52
C GLY A 29 -15.61 2.35 -13.80
N HIS A 30 -16.12 1.82 -14.90
CA HIS A 30 -16.05 2.46 -16.20
C HIS A 30 -16.94 3.70 -16.27
N THR A 31 -16.44 4.77 -16.89
CA THR A 31 -17.25 5.92 -17.26
C THR A 31 -18.27 5.55 -18.33
N GLU A 32 -19.33 6.36 -18.50
CA GLU A 32 -20.35 6.14 -19.53
C GLU A 32 -19.73 6.02 -20.94
N THR A 33 -18.74 6.87 -21.24
CA THR A 33 -18.01 6.87 -22.51
C THR A 33 -17.21 5.58 -22.71
N GLU A 34 -16.55 5.07 -21.68
CA GLU A 34 -15.76 3.83 -21.74
C GLU A 34 -16.66 2.61 -21.89
N ALA A 35 -17.74 2.54 -21.11
CA ALA A 35 -18.75 1.50 -21.22
C ALA A 35 -19.34 1.44 -22.65
N ARG A 36 -19.64 2.61 -23.23
CA ARG A 36 -20.11 2.74 -24.61
C ARG A 36 -19.09 2.22 -25.62
N GLN A 37 -17.81 2.58 -25.47
CA GLN A 37 -16.74 2.08 -26.35
C GLN A 37 -16.59 0.56 -26.26
N MET A 38 -16.68 -0.02 -25.05
CA MET A 38 -16.62 -1.47 -24.86
C MET A 38 -17.78 -2.19 -25.57
N ILE A 39 -19.00 -1.64 -25.50
CA ILE A 39 -20.16 -2.20 -26.18
C ILE A 39 -19.97 -2.17 -27.70
N VAL A 40 -19.52 -1.04 -28.23
CA VAL A 40 -19.24 -0.87 -29.67
C VAL A 40 -18.15 -1.84 -30.14
N GLN A 41 -17.06 -1.97 -29.37
CA GLN A 41 -15.96 -2.89 -29.69
C GLN A 41 -16.36 -4.36 -29.57
N GLY A 42 -17.32 -4.68 -28.71
CA GLY A 42 -17.95 -6.01 -28.60
C GLY A 42 -18.85 -6.37 -29.78
N GLY A 43 -19.00 -5.49 -30.78
CA GLY A 43 -19.78 -5.73 -32.00
C GLY A 43 -21.24 -5.34 -31.92
N ASP A 44 -21.68 -4.68 -30.83
CA ASP A 44 -23.10 -4.30 -30.63
C ASP A 44 -23.30 -2.78 -30.61
N ALA A 45 -22.75 -2.10 -31.63
CA ALA A 45 -22.85 -0.65 -31.75
C ALA A 45 -24.30 -0.15 -31.82
N ALA A 46 -25.21 -0.95 -32.40
CA ALA A 46 -26.62 -0.58 -32.57
C ALA A 46 -27.37 -0.49 -31.23
N ASN A 47 -26.95 -1.24 -30.21
CA ASN A 47 -27.61 -1.26 -28.89
C ASN A 47 -26.87 -0.42 -27.83
N ALA A 48 -25.69 0.14 -28.15
CA ALA A 48 -24.85 0.85 -27.19
C ALA A 48 -25.58 1.99 -26.47
N ASP A 49 -26.26 2.89 -27.20
CA ASP A 49 -27.03 3.98 -26.61
C ASP A 49 -28.13 3.48 -25.68
N ARG A 50 -28.88 2.47 -26.11
CA ARG A 50 -30.01 1.92 -25.37
C ARG A 50 -29.55 1.26 -24.07
N TRP A 51 -28.46 0.51 -24.10
CA TRP A 51 -27.92 -0.14 -22.91
C TRP A 51 -27.32 0.85 -21.92
N ILE A 52 -26.62 1.87 -22.42
CA ILE A 52 -26.09 2.96 -21.59
C ILE A 52 -27.21 3.70 -20.88
N GLU A 53 -28.30 4.03 -21.58
CA GLU A 53 -29.48 4.67 -20.98
C GLU A 53 -30.08 3.81 -19.85
N ARG A 54 -30.27 2.52 -20.10
CA ARG A 54 -30.82 1.59 -19.10
C ARG A 54 -29.90 1.44 -17.88
N MET A 55 -28.59 1.34 -18.10
CA MET A 55 -27.60 1.32 -17.02
C MET A 55 -27.60 2.63 -16.22
N ARG A 56 -27.77 3.78 -16.89
CA ARG A 56 -27.89 5.08 -16.21
C ARG A 56 -29.13 5.14 -15.30
N GLN A 57 -30.27 4.68 -15.81
CA GLN A 57 -31.52 4.60 -15.04
C GLN A 57 -31.41 3.64 -13.86
N ALA A 58 -30.64 2.56 -14.01
CA ALA A 58 -30.33 1.62 -12.94
C ALA A 58 -29.18 2.08 -12.01
N GLY A 59 -28.67 3.31 -12.17
CA GLY A 59 -27.66 3.89 -11.27
C GLY A 59 -26.25 3.34 -11.42
N PHE A 60 -25.93 2.66 -12.54
CA PHE A 60 -24.58 2.14 -12.79
C PHE A 60 -23.54 3.25 -13.03
N PHE A 61 -23.99 4.43 -13.42
CA PHE A 61 -23.15 5.61 -13.59
C PHE A 61 -23.64 6.64 -12.57
N GLY A 62 -22.76 7.05 -11.63
CA GLY A 62 -23.12 7.92 -10.51
C GLY A 62 -24.01 9.10 -10.93
N SER A 63 -25.14 9.27 -10.24
CA SER A 63 -26.18 10.25 -10.58
C SER A 63 -25.64 11.69 -10.57
N THR A 64 -25.85 12.43 -11.66
CA THR A 64 -25.63 13.88 -11.74
C THR A 64 -26.87 14.71 -11.37
N ASN A 65 -27.92 14.11 -10.81
CA ASN A 65 -29.14 14.85 -10.48
C ASN A 65 -28.92 15.86 -9.34
N SER A 66 -29.26 17.12 -9.63
CA SER A 66 -29.34 18.22 -8.68
C SER A 66 -30.38 17.93 -7.59
N VAL A 67 -29.91 17.72 -6.36
CA VAL A 67 -30.75 17.47 -5.19
C VAL A 67 -31.43 18.76 -4.73
N SER A 68 -32.75 18.70 -4.50
CA SER A 68 -33.56 19.79 -3.96
C SER A 68 -33.26 20.04 -2.47
N SER A 69 -33.44 21.30 -2.07
CA SER A 69 -32.80 21.93 -0.92
C SER A 69 -33.51 21.79 0.44
N ASP A 70 -34.03 20.62 0.78
CA ASP A 70 -34.64 20.40 2.10
C ASP A 70 -34.06 19.16 2.79
N GLU A 71 -32.84 19.31 3.32
CA GLU A 71 -32.26 18.37 4.29
C GLU A 71 -32.09 19.04 5.66
N PRO A 72 -32.43 18.36 6.77
CA PRO A 72 -32.10 18.84 8.10
C PRO A 72 -30.58 19.02 8.20
N ARG A 73 -30.15 20.18 8.73
CA ARG A 73 -28.74 20.52 8.94
C ARG A 73 -28.04 19.44 9.78
N LEU A 74 -27.41 18.49 9.11
CA LEU A 74 -26.27 17.76 9.64
C LEU A 74 -25.24 18.83 10.02
N GLN A 75 -25.07 19.05 11.32
CA GLN A 75 -23.99 19.90 11.83
C GLN A 75 -22.69 19.40 11.19
N SER A 76 -22.00 20.29 10.47
CA SER A 76 -20.73 19.91 9.87
C SER A 76 -19.83 19.40 10.99
N LEU A 77 -19.38 18.15 10.84
CA LEU A 77 -18.32 17.55 11.65
C LEU A 77 -16.96 18.18 11.30
N SER A 78 -16.95 19.49 11.00
CA SER A 78 -15.78 20.33 11.23
C SER A 78 -15.53 20.22 12.72
N ALA A 79 -14.41 19.58 13.07
CA ALA A 79 -13.90 19.62 14.42
C ALA A 79 -13.79 21.11 14.79
N LYS A 80 -14.79 21.65 15.50
CA LYS A 80 -14.67 22.88 16.28
C LYS A 80 -13.77 22.58 17.48
N GLY A 81 -12.55 22.10 17.22
CA GLY A 81 -11.46 22.19 18.17
C GLY A 81 -11.11 23.66 18.25
N SER A 82 -11.26 24.24 19.42
CA SER A 82 -10.85 25.61 19.74
C SER A 82 -9.34 25.75 19.57
N GLY A 83 -8.90 25.93 18.32
CA GLY A 83 -8.23 27.15 17.91
C GLY A 83 -6.85 27.47 18.47
N VAL A 84 -6.07 26.50 18.94
CA VAL A 84 -4.60 26.60 19.01
C VAL A 84 -4.03 25.19 18.86
N THR A 85 -3.58 24.80 17.67
CA THR A 85 -2.56 23.75 17.58
C THR A 85 -1.38 24.25 18.42
N PRO A 86 -0.92 23.51 19.44
CA PRO A 86 0.29 23.90 20.16
C PRO A 86 1.37 24.19 19.12
N MET A 87 1.91 25.41 19.11
CA MET A 87 2.91 25.83 18.12
C MET A 87 4.13 24.89 18.07
N ASP A 88 4.29 24.05 19.09
CA ASP A 88 5.43 23.16 19.28
C ASP A 88 5.17 21.69 18.93
N GLU A 89 3.95 21.31 18.50
CA GLU A 89 3.69 19.93 18.08
C GLU A 89 4.29 19.65 16.69
N SER A 90 5.17 18.64 16.62
CA SER A 90 5.71 18.14 15.34
C SER A 90 4.61 17.62 14.42
N ALA A 91 4.80 17.72 13.11
CA ALA A 91 3.80 17.25 12.14
C ALA A 91 3.59 15.72 12.23
N GLY A 92 4.63 14.96 12.60
CA GLY A 92 4.55 13.52 12.91
C GLY A 92 3.51 13.17 13.99
N SER A 93 3.68 13.68 15.21
CA SER A 93 2.69 13.53 16.30
C SER A 93 1.30 14.00 15.92
N PHE A 94 1.19 15.14 15.22
CA PHE A 94 -0.08 15.68 14.79
C PHE A 94 -0.82 14.71 13.86
N LEU A 95 -0.14 14.16 12.85
CA LEU A 95 -0.70 13.15 11.95
C LEU A 95 -1.17 11.90 12.72
N TRP A 96 -0.34 11.37 13.62
CA TRP A 96 -0.67 10.18 14.40
C TRP A 96 -1.95 10.39 15.21
N LYS A 97 -2.06 11.51 15.93
CA LYS A 97 -3.24 11.86 16.73
C LYS A 97 -4.48 12.04 15.86
N CYS A 98 -4.39 12.78 14.75
CA CYS A 98 -5.51 13.00 13.85
C CYS A 98 -6.02 11.67 13.26
N LEU A 99 -5.12 10.82 12.76
CA LEU A 99 -5.50 9.51 12.22
C LEU A 99 -6.16 8.64 13.30
N LEU A 100 -5.51 8.46 14.46
CA LEU A 100 -6.05 7.63 15.53
C LEU A 100 -7.42 8.12 16.02
N GLN A 101 -7.60 9.44 16.15
CA GLN A 101 -8.87 10.04 16.52
C GLN A 101 -9.96 9.75 15.48
N ARG A 102 -9.68 9.95 14.19
CA ARG A 102 -10.65 9.68 13.11
C ARG A 102 -11.03 8.21 13.03
N LEU A 103 -10.05 7.32 13.19
CA LEU A 103 -10.27 5.87 13.22
C LEU A 103 -11.15 5.44 14.39
N ARG A 104 -10.91 5.98 15.59
CA ARG A 104 -11.75 5.68 16.78
C ARG A 104 -13.17 6.22 16.67
N GLN A 105 -13.36 7.35 15.99
CA GLN A 105 -14.68 7.93 15.79
C GLN A 105 -15.54 7.06 14.88
N ASP A 106 -15.03 6.74 13.69
CA ASP A 106 -15.71 5.92 12.71
C ASP A 106 -14.72 5.38 11.67
N GLU A 107 -14.09 4.23 11.98
CA GLU A 107 -13.11 3.55 11.11
C GLU A 107 -13.66 3.33 9.69
N HIS A 108 -14.92 2.88 9.57
CA HIS A 108 -15.55 2.54 8.30
C HIS A 108 -16.00 3.78 7.52
N GLY A 109 -16.51 4.80 8.22
CA GLY A 109 -16.80 6.09 7.61
C GLY A 109 -15.55 6.76 7.09
N PHE A 110 -14.46 6.76 7.87
CA PHE A 110 -13.17 7.28 7.44
C PHE A 110 -12.61 6.52 6.24
N LYS A 111 -12.69 5.18 6.24
CA LYS A 111 -12.36 4.33 5.08
C LYS A 111 -13.09 4.79 3.83
N HIS A 112 -14.41 4.96 3.93
CA HIS A 112 -15.23 5.37 2.81
C HIS A 112 -14.81 6.74 2.26
N GLN A 113 -14.66 7.73 3.15
CA GLN A 113 -14.25 9.08 2.77
C GLN A 113 -12.90 9.10 2.02
N VAL A 114 -11.91 8.35 2.51
CA VAL A 114 -10.59 8.29 1.87
C VAL A 114 -10.64 7.52 0.55
N MET A 115 -11.47 6.47 0.43
CA MET A 115 -11.65 5.78 -0.85
C MET A 115 -12.22 6.70 -1.93
N VAL A 116 -13.20 7.55 -1.58
CA VAL A 116 -13.73 8.54 -2.51
C VAL A 116 -12.63 9.50 -2.95
N LEU A 117 -11.86 10.06 -2.01
CA LEU A 117 -10.72 10.93 -2.34
C LEU A 117 -9.72 10.23 -3.28
N ASP A 118 -9.34 8.99 -2.94
CA ASP A 118 -8.39 8.19 -3.70
C ASP A 118 -8.89 7.90 -5.11
N ASN A 119 -10.17 7.52 -5.25
CA ASN A 119 -10.82 7.26 -6.53
C ASN A 119 -10.90 8.52 -7.40
N CYS A 120 -11.31 9.66 -6.84
CA CYS A 120 -11.36 10.94 -7.56
C CYS A 120 -9.98 11.37 -8.08
N VAL A 121 -8.94 11.23 -7.24
CA VAL A 121 -7.56 11.56 -7.62
C VAL A 121 -7.04 10.60 -8.71
N LYS A 122 -7.29 9.30 -8.58
CA LYS A 122 -6.77 8.27 -9.50
C LYS A 122 -7.49 8.28 -10.85
N ASN A 123 -8.82 8.32 -10.87
CA ASN A 123 -9.61 8.23 -12.12
C ASN A 123 -9.46 9.50 -12.96
N SER A 124 -9.20 10.64 -12.33
CA SER A 124 -8.87 11.86 -13.07
C SER A 124 -7.46 11.86 -13.65
N GLY A 125 -6.59 10.91 -13.26
CA GLY A 125 -5.17 10.97 -13.57
C GLY A 125 -4.50 12.23 -13.01
N GLY A 126 -5.03 12.80 -11.93
CA GLY A 126 -4.59 14.08 -11.38
C GLY A 126 -5.05 15.32 -12.17
N ARG A 127 -5.97 15.18 -13.15
CA ARG A 127 -6.51 16.31 -13.93
C ARG A 127 -7.55 17.15 -13.21
N TRP A 128 -8.02 16.72 -12.02
CA TRP A 128 -8.91 17.55 -11.21
C TRP A 128 -8.25 18.88 -10.86
N SER A 129 -9.00 19.96 -10.97
CA SER A 129 -8.55 21.25 -10.50
C SER A 129 -8.46 21.26 -8.96
N ASN A 130 -7.69 22.18 -8.41
CA ASN A 130 -7.65 22.37 -6.95
C ASN A 130 -9.04 22.76 -6.39
N ASN A 131 -9.90 23.37 -7.21
CA ASN A 131 -11.27 23.70 -6.81
C ASN A 131 -12.16 22.45 -6.75
N ASP A 132 -12.01 21.52 -7.69
CA ASP A 132 -12.73 20.24 -7.66
C ASP A 132 -12.40 19.46 -6.39
N LEU A 133 -11.10 19.39 -6.06
CA LEU A 133 -10.63 18.71 -4.85
C LEU A 133 -11.15 19.38 -3.58
N LYS A 134 -11.13 20.71 -3.50
CA LYS A 134 -11.71 21.46 -2.38
C LYS A 134 -13.22 21.30 -2.28
N SER A 135 -13.92 21.08 -3.41
CA SER A 135 -15.37 20.89 -3.41
C SER A 135 -15.81 19.57 -2.76
N LEU A 136 -14.90 18.58 -2.66
CA LEU A 136 -15.21 17.28 -2.05
C LEU A 136 -15.77 17.42 -0.65
N GLN A 137 -15.21 18.32 0.17
CA GLN A 137 -15.62 18.53 1.55
C GLN A 137 -17.11 18.90 1.73
N HIS A 138 -17.77 19.34 0.66
CA HIS A 138 -19.19 19.72 0.66
C HIS A 138 -20.11 18.62 0.12
N LYS A 139 -19.55 17.59 -0.52
CA LYS A 139 -20.28 16.47 -1.12
C LYS A 139 -20.33 15.27 -0.18
N LYS A 140 -21.31 14.40 -0.31
CA LYS A 140 -21.37 13.15 0.47
C LYS A 140 -20.49 12.10 -0.21
N ALA A 141 -19.93 11.17 0.56
CA ALA A 141 -19.07 10.11 0.02
C ALA A 141 -19.85 9.19 -0.95
N GLY A 142 -21.08 8.85 -0.57
CA GLY A 142 -22.06 8.06 -1.32
C GLY A 142 -22.47 8.64 -2.67
N ASP A 143 -22.31 9.95 -2.87
CA ASP A 143 -22.53 10.60 -4.16
C ASP A 143 -21.51 10.14 -5.22
N PHE A 144 -20.37 9.58 -4.79
CA PHE A 144 -19.29 9.12 -5.66
C PHE A 144 -19.16 7.61 -5.68
N ILE A 145 -19.16 6.97 -4.51
CA ILE A 145 -19.01 5.53 -4.35
C ILE A 145 -20.07 5.10 -3.33
N PRO A 146 -20.99 4.19 -3.65
CA PRO A 146 -21.88 3.65 -2.64
C PRO A 146 -21.09 2.88 -1.56
N PHE A 147 -21.44 3.02 -0.29
CA PHE A 147 -20.68 2.39 0.80
C PHE A 147 -20.50 0.87 0.64
N PHE A 148 -21.51 0.15 0.14
CA PHE A 148 -21.39 -1.30 -0.05
C PHE A 148 -20.29 -1.67 -1.07
N ALA A 149 -19.98 -0.80 -2.03
CA ALA A 149 -18.91 -1.02 -3.02
C ALA A 149 -17.49 -0.85 -2.42
N VAL A 150 -17.37 -0.29 -1.22
CA VAL A 150 -16.10 -0.11 -0.49
C VAL A 150 -15.57 -1.43 0.07
N GLY A 151 -16.47 -2.28 0.59
CA GLY A 151 -16.13 -3.53 1.28
C GLY A 151 -15.32 -4.48 0.40
N ASP A 152 -15.77 -4.69 -0.84
CA ASP A 152 -15.22 -5.72 -1.72
C ASP A 152 -13.90 -5.30 -2.40
N ASN A 153 -13.70 -4.00 -2.61
CA ASN A 153 -12.64 -3.51 -3.49
C ASN A 153 -11.36 -3.08 -2.78
N CYS A 154 -11.43 -2.73 -1.49
CA CYS A 154 -10.30 -2.22 -0.72
C CYS A 154 -10.33 -2.78 0.70
N PRO A 155 -9.70 -3.95 0.94
CA PRO A 155 -9.70 -4.53 2.27
C PRO A 155 -8.91 -3.63 3.23
N TRP A 156 -9.49 -3.35 4.38
CA TRP A 156 -8.97 -2.40 5.36
C TRP A 156 -7.62 -2.84 5.97
N ASN A 157 -7.38 -4.15 6.02
CA ASN A 157 -6.10 -4.75 6.38
C ASN A 157 -5.07 -4.73 5.22
N GLY A 158 -5.38 -4.09 4.10
CA GLY A 158 -4.49 -3.96 2.96
C GLY A 158 -3.40 -2.92 3.18
N CYS A 159 -2.14 -3.36 3.27
CA CYS A 159 -0.97 -2.49 3.40
C CYS A 159 -0.92 -1.35 2.36
N LYS A 160 -1.27 -1.64 1.10
CA LYS A 160 -1.32 -0.64 0.02
C LYS A 160 -2.35 0.45 0.26
N PHE A 161 -3.52 0.08 0.78
CA PHE A 161 -4.59 1.01 1.04
C PHE A 161 -4.24 1.94 2.20
N VAL A 162 -3.70 1.38 3.29
CA VAL A 162 -3.17 2.16 4.41
C VAL A 162 -2.08 3.14 3.97
N ALA A 163 -1.14 2.69 3.15
CA ALA A 163 -0.12 3.57 2.62
C ALA A 163 -0.73 4.70 1.78
N SER A 164 -1.74 4.43 0.93
CA SER A 164 -2.47 5.48 0.22
C SER A 164 -3.17 6.47 1.15
N ILE A 165 -3.84 6.01 2.22
CA ILE A 165 -4.48 6.91 3.20
C ILE A 165 -3.46 7.90 3.74
N VAL A 166 -2.32 7.40 4.20
CA VAL A 166 -1.27 8.20 4.83
C VAL A 166 -0.65 9.16 3.83
N MET A 167 -0.36 8.71 2.61
CA MET A 167 0.17 9.59 1.56
C MET A 167 -0.82 10.67 1.12
N HIS A 168 -2.13 10.40 1.14
CA HIS A 168 -3.14 11.44 0.90
C HIS A 168 -3.14 12.50 2.00
N MET A 169 -2.80 12.16 3.25
CA MET A 169 -2.69 13.12 4.35
C MET A 169 -1.39 13.91 4.32
N LEU A 170 -0.31 13.35 3.79
CA LEU A 170 1.03 13.96 3.78
C LEU A 170 1.33 14.78 2.52
N SER A 171 0.73 14.43 1.38
CA SER A 171 1.04 15.07 0.10
C SER A 171 0.43 16.47 -0.01
N PRO A 172 1.03 17.39 -0.81
CA PRO A 172 0.45 18.70 -1.07
C PRO A 172 -1.02 18.62 -1.51
N PRO A 173 -1.88 19.59 -1.13
CA PRO A 173 -3.32 19.53 -1.33
C PRO A 173 -3.75 19.84 -2.78
N THR A 174 -3.07 19.23 -3.75
CA THR A 174 -3.38 19.32 -5.18
C THR A 174 -3.62 17.92 -5.73
N ALA A 175 -4.51 17.80 -6.73
CA ALA A 175 -4.84 16.49 -7.30
C ALA A 175 -3.62 15.80 -7.93
N SER A 176 -2.77 16.56 -8.63
CA SER A 176 -1.53 16.05 -9.22
C SER A 176 -0.55 15.53 -8.17
N ALA A 177 -0.32 16.28 -7.08
CA ALA A 177 0.58 15.83 -6.01
C ALA A 177 0.06 14.58 -5.30
N LYS A 178 -1.23 14.52 -4.98
CA LYS A 178 -1.87 13.32 -4.41
C LYS A 178 -1.79 12.12 -5.34
N CYS A 179 -2.04 12.32 -6.64
CA CYS A 179 -1.96 11.29 -7.65
C CYS A 179 -0.53 10.73 -7.74
N ASN A 180 0.47 11.62 -7.76
CA ASN A 180 1.88 11.23 -7.77
C ASN A 180 2.28 10.49 -6.48
N ALA A 181 1.87 10.98 -5.32
CA ALA A 181 2.18 10.38 -4.01
C ALA A 181 1.57 8.98 -3.85
N CYS A 182 0.41 8.71 -4.47
CA CYS A 182 -0.25 7.41 -4.42
C CYS A 182 0.01 6.56 -5.67
N ARG A 183 0.80 7.04 -6.63
CA ARG A 183 1.02 6.37 -7.93
C ARG A 183 1.60 4.97 -7.76
N THR A 184 2.48 4.81 -6.77
CA THR A 184 3.12 3.54 -6.40
C THR A 184 2.20 2.56 -5.67
N ALA A 185 1.07 3.02 -5.13
CA ALA A 185 0.07 2.21 -4.44
C ALA A 185 -1.13 1.82 -5.33
N ASN A 186 -1.19 2.26 -6.58
CA ASN A 186 -2.40 2.18 -7.40
C ASN A 186 -2.72 0.75 -7.91
N ARG A 187 -3.96 0.28 -7.69
CA ARG A 187 -4.51 -0.96 -8.26
C ARG A 187 -4.88 -0.82 -9.74
N SER A 188 -5.41 0.33 -10.20
CA SER A 188 -5.80 0.55 -11.60
C SER A 188 -4.61 0.74 -12.56
N ILE A 189 -3.39 0.94 -12.01
CA ILE A 189 -2.14 1.05 -12.77
C ILE A 189 -1.25 -0.20 -12.56
N GLY A 190 -1.81 -1.31 -12.06
CA GLY A 190 -1.14 -2.62 -12.12
C GLY A 190 -0.16 -2.91 -11.00
N GLY A 191 -0.46 -2.54 -9.75
CA GLY A 191 0.39 -2.89 -8.63
C GLY A 191 1.71 -2.10 -8.65
N CYS A 192 2.68 -2.52 -7.83
CA CYS A 192 3.95 -1.83 -7.67
C CYS A 192 4.49 -1.41 -9.04
N THR A 193 4.74 -0.11 -9.24
CA THR A 193 5.37 0.40 -10.47
C THR A 193 6.83 -0.04 -10.45
N LEU A 194 7.03 -1.30 -10.80
CA LEU A 194 8.35 -1.88 -10.91
C LEU A 194 9.00 -1.27 -12.15
N PRO A 195 10.27 -0.85 -12.04
CA PRO A 195 11.00 -0.34 -13.19
C PRO A 195 11.00 -1.40 -14.31
N ARG A 196 10.93 -0.93 -15.57
CA ARG A 196 10.98 -1.82 -16.75
C ARG A 196 12.21 -2.73 -16.72
N ASP A 197 13.30 -2.27 -16.10
CA ASP A 197 14.48 -3.07 -15.83
C ASP A 197 14.76 -3.17 -14.32
N LEU A 198 14.29 -4.26 -13.70
CA LEU A 198 14.63 -4.64 -12.32
C LEU A 198 16.13 -4.86 -12.11
N THR A 199 16.90 -4.94 -13.19
CA THR A 199 18.34 -5.08 -13.15
C THR A 199 19.06 -3.73 -13.01
N GLU A 200 18.39 -2.58 -12.97
CA GLU A 200 19.08 -1.29 -12.75
C GLU A 200 18.91 -0.74 -11.33
N THR A 201 17.88 -1.19 -10.61
CA THR A 201 17.40 -0.47 -9.41
C THR A 201 17.45 -1.32 -8.13
N ARG A 202 18.35 -2.31 -8.02
CA ARG A 202 18.47 -3.12 -6.80
C ARG A 202 19.35 -2.43 -5.77
N TRP A 203 18.73 -1.91 -4.72
CA TRP A 203 19.46 -1.32 -3.61
C TRP A 203 18.77 -1.67 -2.28
N PRO A 204 19.26 -2.69 -1.55
CA PRO A 204 18.63 -3.12 -0.29
C PRO A 204 18.77 -2.06 0.81
N TYR A 205 19.69 -1.11 0.64
CA TYR A 205 19.96 -0.02 1.58
C TYR A 205 19.21 1.28 1.23
N SER A 206 18.27 1.26 0.27
CA SER A 206 17.48 2.45 -0.10
C SER A 206 16.78 3.07 1.11
N LEU A 207 16.32 2.23 2.04
CA LEU A 207 15.68 2.70 3.25
C LEU A 207 16.67 3.35 4.23
N SER A 208 17.84 2.75 4.49
CA SER A 208 18.86 3.40 5.33
C SER A 208 19.33 4.72 4.77
N ASP A 209 19.57 4.80 3.46
CA ASP A 209 20.07 6.02 2.84
C ASP A 209 19.02 7.14 2.93
N ALA A 210 17.75 6.83 2.63
CA ALA A 210 16.64 7.79 2.77
C ALA A 210 16.37 8.17 4.24
N TYR A 211 16.43 7.22 5.17
CA TYR A 211 16.30 7.46 6.60
C TYR A 211 17.40 8.40 7.10
N HIS A 212 18.65 8.12 6.76
CA HIS A 212 19.79 8.94 7.17
C HIS A 212 19.64 10.38 6.68
N LYS A 213 19.33 10.57 5.39
CA LYS A 213 19.06 11.88 4.81
C LYS A 213 17.90 12.60 5.51
N ALA A 214 16.80 11.91 5.79
CA ALA A 214 15.68 12.51 6.51
C ALA A 214 16.06 12.93 7.94
N THR A 215 16.84 12.10 8.65
CA THR A 215 17.30 12.43 10.02
C THR A 215 18.28 13.59 10.07
N GLU A 216 19.14 13.77 9.05
CA GLU A 216 20.05 14.91 8.98
C GLU A 216 19.31 16.24 8.75
N ASN A 217 18.13 16.19 8.14
CA ASN A 217 17.34 17.37 7.79
C ASN A 217 16.15 17.62 8.72
N VAL A 218 15.92 16.78 9.73
CA VAL A 218 14.68 16.75 10.53
C VAL A 218 14.36 18.08 11.24
N ASP A 219 15.40 18.85 11.61
CA ASP A 219 15.23 20.16 12.24
C ASP A 219 14.66 21.21 11.29
N THR A 220 14.91 21.06 9.98
CA THR A 220 14.46 21.98 8.93
C THR A 220 13.22 21.48 8.19
N GLN A 221 13.08 20.16 8.03
CA GLN A 221 12.02 19.54 7.24
C GLN A 221 11.70 18.13 7.74
N GLU A 222 10.44 17.91 8.13
CA GLU A 222 9.92 16.58 8.41
C GLU A 222 9.65 15.84 7.09
N THR A 223 9.99 14.56 7.04
CA THR A 223 9.96 13.77 5.80
C THR A 223 9.25 12.44 6.01
N ALA A 224 8.35 12.10 5.11
CA ALA A 224 7.74 10.79 5.03
C ALA A 224 8.46 9.93 3.99
N LEU A 225 8.71 8.67 4.33
CA LEU A 225 9.27 7.65 3.46
C LEU A 225 8.15 6.68 3.11
N PHE A 226 7.68 6.72 1.87
CA PHE A 226 6.80 5.70 1.32
C PHE A 226 7.66 4.52 0.85
N VAL A 227 7.54 3.38 1.52
CA VAL A 227 8.41 2.21 1.30
C VAL A 227 7.61 1.10 0.64
N ASN A 228 8.02 0.71 -0.56
CA ASN A 228 7.48 -0.41 -1.29
C ASN A 228 8.48 -1.56 -1.32
N VAL A 229 8.04 -2.72 -0.87
CA VAL A 229 8.80 -3.97 -0.81
C VAL A 229 8.12 -4.97 -1.71
N THR A 230 8.82 -5.47 -2.72
CA THR A 230 8.26 -6.43 -3.67
C THR A 230 9.26 -7.53 -3.97
N ASP A 231 8.82 -8.78 -3.95
CA ASP A 231 9.59 -9.91 -4.45
C ASP A 231 9.66 -9.86 -5.98
N VAL A 232 10.86 -9.80 -6.53
CA VAL A 232 11.12 -9.75 -7.98
C VAL A 232 10.53 -10.96 -8.70
N GLU A 233 10.37 -12.10 -8.02
CA GLU A 233 9.74 -13.28 -8.63
C GLU A 233 8.30 -13.04 -9.08
N ILE A 234 7.60 -12.04 -8.52
CA ILE A 234 6.26 -11.62 -9.01
C ILE A 234 6.27 -11.23 -10.49
N MET A 235 7.43 -10.80 -11.00
CA MET A 235 7.62 -10.33 -12.37
C MET A 235 8.15 -11.40 -13.30
N ASN A 236 8.93 -12.36 -12.78
CA ASN A 236 9.46 -13.46 -13.57
C ASN A 236 8.40 -14.53 -13.84
N ASN A 237 7.43 -14.67 -12.93
CA ASN A 237 6.32 -15.61 -13.04
C ASN A 237 4.96 -14.89 -12.92
N PRO A 238 4.63 -13.94 -13.83
CA PRO A 238 3.29 -13.39 -13.87
C PRO A 238 2.38 -14.56 -14.26
N GLY A 239 1.57 -15.06 -13.32
CA GLY A 239 0.88 -16.35 -13.45
C GLY A 239 0.38 -16.59 -14.88
N LYS A 240 0.90 -17.64 -15.52
CA LYS A 240 0.47 -18.05 -16.86
C LYS A 240 -0.95 -18.59 -16.75
N GLY A 241 -1.92 -17.70 -16.78
CA GLY A 241 -3.35 -17.98 -16.71
C GLY A 241 -4.10 -17.22 -17.78
N SER A 242 -3.81 -17.51 -19.05
CA SER A 242 -4.72 -17.20 -20.18
C SER A 242 -5.78 -18.28 -20.39
N GLY A 243 -5.91 -19.23 -19.45
CA GLY A 243 -6.94 -20.26 -19.47
C GLY A 243 -8.18 -19.84 -18.67
N TRP A 244 -9.34 -20.44 -19.02
CA TRP A 244 -10.65 -20.17 -18.40
C TRP A 244 -10.72 -20.42 -16.88
N LEU A 245 -9.74 -21.13 -16.31
CA LEU A 245 -9.58 -21.30 -14.86
C LEU A 245 -8.37 -20.48 -14.38
N PRO A 246 -8.55 -19.50 -13.47
CA PRO A 246 -7.44 -18.76 -12.90
C PRO A 246 -6.56 -19.71 -12.09
N ARG A 247 -5.42 -20.11 -12.66
CA ARG A 247 -4.37 -20.76 -11.87
C ARG A 247 -3.84 -19.73 -10.90
N SER A 248 -4.03 -19.98 -9.60
CA SER A 248 -3.47 -19.19 -8.51
C SER A 248 -1.97 -18.99 -8.76
N ARG A 249 -1.53 -17.72 -8.76
CA ARG A 249 -0.11 -17.39 -8.86
C ARG A 249 0.61 -18.12 -7.72
N PRO A 250 1.80 -18.68 -7.97
CA PRO A 250 2.68 -19.03 -6.87
C PRO A 250 2.84 -17.79 -6.00
N GLY A 251 2.69 -17.98 -4.71
CA GLY A 251 2.73 -16.87 -3.76
C GLY A 251 3.96 -16.01 -3.92
N THR A 252 3.73 -14.72 -4.05
CA THR A 252 4.78 -13.72 -4.21
C THR A 252 4.58 -12.68 -3.13
N PHE A 253 5.68 -12.21 -2.57
CA PHE A 253 5.63 -11.29 -1.44
C PHE A 253 5.57 -9.84 -1.93
N ALA A 254 4.63 -9.05 -1.40
CA ALA A 254 4.65 -7.60 -1.53
C ALA A 254 4.11 -6.95 -0.26
N HIS A 255 4.78 -5.90 0.21
CA HIS A 255 4.39 -5.14 1.38
C HIS A 255 4.70 -3.66 1.19
N VAL A 256 3.84 -2.79 1.72
CA VAL A 256 3.99 -1.33 1.61
C VAL A 256 3.68 -0.70 2.96
N PHE A 257 4.50 0.24 3.39
CA PHE A 257 4.28 1.00 4.61
C PHE A 257 4.78 2.44 4.44
N VAL A 258 4.38 3.31 5.36
CA VAL A 258 4.88 4.69 5.43
C VAL A 258 5.62 4.89 6.75
N MET A 259 6.79 5.50 6.70
CA MET A 259 7.57 5.90 7.87
C MET A 259 7.71 7.42 7.87
N THR A 260 7.26 8.11 8.92
CA THR A 260 7.49 9.56 9.05
C THR A 260 8.65 9.82 9.99
N ILE A 261 9.60 10.65 9.57
CA ILE A 261 10.72 11.17 10.37
C ILE A 261 10.42 12.63 10.68
N ALA A 262 10.16 12.88 11.95
CA ALA A 262 9.68 14.14 12.50
C ALA A 262 10.55 14.57 13.69
N LYS A 263 10.38 15.80 14.16
CA LYS A 263 11.18 16.37 15.26
C LYS A 263 11.04 15.59 16.57
N ASP A 264 9.90 14.97 16.78
CA ASP A 264 9.59 14.14 17.95
C ASP A 264 10.05 12.68 17.80
N GLY A 265 10.44 12.25 16.59
CA GLY A 265 10.95 10.92 16.32
C GLY A 265 10.35 10.28 15.06
N VAL A 266 10.13 8.98 15.12
CA VAL A 266 9.72 8.16 13.98
C VAL A 266 8.38 7.51 14.25
N HIS A 267 7.44 7.64 13.32
CA HIS A 267 6.18 6.89 13.32
C HIS A 267 6.13 5.95 12.13
N LEU A 268 5.47 4.80 12.30
CA LEU A 268 5.25 3.81 11.27
C LEU A 268 3.75 3.66 11.02
N TYR A 269 3.34 3.56 9.76
CA TYR A 269 1.95 3.35 9.37
C TYR A 269 1.88 2.16 8.42
N GLN A 270 1.18 1.12 8.88
CA GLN A 270 1.07 -0.13 8.16
C GLN A 270 -0.20 -0.89 8.54
N ALA A 271 -0.59 -1.78 7.64
CA ALA A 271 -1.54 -2.85 7.91
C ALA A 271 -0.99 -4.13 7.30
N TYR A 272 -1.47 -5.27 7.78
CA TYR A 272 -1.09 -6.56 7.24
C TYR A 272 -2.36 -7.38 6.97
N GLY A 273 -2.40 -8.06 5.81
CA GLY A 273 -3.59 -8.60 5.14
C GLY A 273 -4.49 -9.58 5.92
N PRO A 274 -5.11 -10.61 5.29
CA PRO A 274 -6.24 -11.35 5.87
C PRO A 274 -6.03 -11.99 7.25
N ARG A 275 -4.78 -12.07 7.73
CA ARG A 275 -4.36 -12.69 8.99
C ARG A 275 -3.41 -11.81 9.81
N GLY A 276 -3.49 -10.49 9.63
CA GLY A 276 -2.66 -9.51 10.31
C GLY A 276 -3.46 -8.54 11.16
N TYR A 277 -3.46 -7.27 10.75
CA TYR A 277 -4.07 -6.19 11.52
C TYR A 277 -4.47 -5.04 10.59
N THR A 278 -5.49 -4.31 11.00
CA THR A 278 -5.89 -3.04 10.38
C THR A 278 -4.97 -1.90 10.83
N LEU A 279 -5.05 -0.73 10.17
CA LEU A 279 -4.33 0.46 10.63
C LEU A 279 -4.71 0.85 12.06
N MET A 280 -6.01 0.81 12.40
CA MET A 280 -6.48 1.15 13.74
C MET A 280 -5.86 0.21 14.78
N GLN A 281 -5.94 -1.09 14.56
CA GLN A 281 -5.37 -2.09 15.48
C GLN A 281 -3.86 -1.89 15.67
N TYR A 282 -3.14 -1.63 14.58
CA TYR A 282 -1.71 -1.33 14.64
C TYR A 282 -1.43 -0.09 15.49
N MET A 283 -2.13 1.01 15.21
CA MET A 283 -1.94 2.26 15.94
C MET A 283 -2.34 2.14 17.41
N GLU A 284 -3.40 1.42 17.75
CA GLU A 284 -3.81 1.20 19.14
C GLU A 284 -2.79 0.36 19.91
N THR A 285 -2.30 -0.72 19.29
CA THR A 285 -1.28 -1.60 19.89
C THR A 285 0.00 -0.84 20.21
N HIS A 286 0.35 0.16 19.37
CA HIS A 286 1.61 0.90 19.48
C HIS A 286 1.45 2.34 19.99
N ASN A 287 0.27 2.74 20.47
CA ASN A 287 0.01 4.13 20.88
C ASN A 287 0.88 4.58 22.07
N GLY A 288 1.38 3.64 22.88
CA GLY A 288 2.35 3.91 23.96
C GLY A 288 3.81 3.77 23.55
N THR A 289 4.09 3.38 22.31
CA THR A 289 5.44 3.09 21.80
C THR A 289 5.93 4.15 20.83
N PHE A 290 5.02 4.75 20.05
CA PHE A 290 5.37 5.81 19.10
C PHE A 290 5.23 7.22 19.70
N PRO A 291 6.08 8.18 19.29
CA PRO A 291 7.17 8.03 18.33
C PRO A 291 8.35 7.20 18.87
N LEU A 292 9.00 6.44 17.99
CA LEU A 292 10.32 5.88 18.28
C LEU A 292 11.35 7.01 18.27
N SER A 293 12.34 6.97 19.15
CA SER A 293 13.49 7.87 19.03
C SER A 293 14.22 7.65 17.69
N LEU A 294 14.93 8.66 17.19
CA LEU A 294 15.71 8.53 15.94
C LEU A 294 16.76 7.40 16.00
N ALA A 295 17.25 7.06 17.19
CA ALA A 295 18.13 5.92 17.39
C ALA A 295 17.39 4.58 17.28
N ALA A 296 16.20 4.48 17.87
CA ALA A 296 15.34 3.29 17.76
C ALA A 296 14.82 3.09 16.33
N GLY A 297 14.45 4.16 15.63
CA GLY A 297 14.10 4.11 14.21
C GLY A 297 15.26 3.62 13.34
N LYS A 298 16.51 4.00 13.65
CA LYS A 298 17.71 3.50 12.96
C LYS A 298 17.93 2.00 13.18
N GLU A 299 17.69 1.50 14.39
CA GLU A 299 17.72 0.05 14.66
C GLU A 299 16.60 -0.65 13.87
N TRP A 300 15.40 -0.08 13.80
CA TRP A 300 14.31 -0.63 13.00
C TRP A 300 14.67 -0.76 11.52
N VAL A 301 15.24 0.29 10.92
CA VAL A 301 15.71 0.26 9.53
C VAL A 301 16.84 -0.78 9.34
N THR A 302 17.76 -0.88 10.29
CA THR A 302 18.83 -1.89 10.26
C THR A 302 18.27 -3.31 10.28
N ARG A 303 17.19 -3.55 11.04
CA ARG A 303 16.49 -4.85 11.09
C ARG A 303 15.75 -5.15 9.80
N PHE A 304 15.05 -4.17 9.24
CA PHE A 304 14.39 -4.29 7.94
C PHE A 304 15.37 -4.78 6.85
N GLU A 305 16.59 -4.25 6.85
CA GLU A 305 17.63 -4.63 5.89
C GLU A 305 18.13 -6.07 6.03
N VAL A 306 17.95 -6.72 7.18
CA VAL A 306 18.38 -8.11 7.36
C VAL A 306 17.67 -9.04 6.38
N PHE A 307 16.37 -8.85 6.14
CA PHE A 307 15.65 -9.64 5.15
C PHE A 307 15.74 -9.02 3.75
N ALA A 308 15.72 -7.69 3.62
CA ALA A 308 15.81 -7.04 2.31
C ALA A 308 17.18 -7.21 1.62
N ALA A 309 18.27 -7.33 2.39
CA ALA A 309 19.63 -7.51 1.87
C ALA A 309 20.05 -8.98 1.69
N SER A 310 19.12 -9.95 1.82
CA SER A 310 19.41 -11.37 1.55
C SER A 310 19.60 -11.61 0.05
N LEU A 311 20.79 -11.27 -0.47
CA LEU A 311 21.12 -11.34 -1.91
C LEU A 311 21.20 -12.78 -2.46
N CYS A 312 21.16 -13.80 -1.60
CA CYS A 312 21.10 -15.22 -2.00
C CYS A 312 19.67 -15.73 -2.12
N GLY A 313 18.70 -14.88 -1.77
CA GLY A 313 17.28 -15.08 -1.94
C GLY A 313 16.74 -16.36 -1.34
N LYS A 314 17.16 -16.75 -0.12
CA LYS A 314 16.47 -17.77 0.68
C LYS A 314 15.89 -17.13 1.93
N TRP A 315 14.65 -17.44 2.23
CA TRP A 315 13.97 -17.12 3.47
C TRP A 315 14.57 -17.99 4.58
N THR A 316 15.12 -17.32 5.59
CA THR A 316 15.75 -17.96 6.75
C THR A 316 14.95 -17.63 8.01
N GLU A 317 15.25 -18.31 9.11
CA GLU A 317 14.61 -18.02 10.40
C GLU A 317 14.92 -16.59 10.84
N GLU A 318 16.14 -16.13 10.58
CA GLU A 318 16.57 -14.76 10.85
C GLU A 318 15.85 -13.74 9.98
N CYS A 319 15.58 -14.06 8.71
CA CYS A 319 14.73 -13.21 7.86
C CYS A 319 13.32 -13.12 8.43
N ASN A 320 12.74 -14.24 8.88
CA ASN A 320 11.42 -14.28 9.48
C ASN A 320 11.35 -13.49 10.79
N GLN A 321 12.37 -13.59 11.65
CA GLN A 321 12.46 -12.81 12.89
C GLN A 321 12.64 -11.32 12.63
N ALA A 322 13.46 -10.95 11.64
CA ALA A 322 13.61 -9.55 11.22
C ALA A 322 12.29 -9.00 10.66
N TYR A 323 11.58 -9.81 9.88
CA TYR A 323 10.27 -9.46 9.35
C TYR A 323 9.23 -9.28 10.47
N ALA A 324 9.16 -10.24 11.40
CA ALA A 324 8.27 -10.19 12.55
C ALA A 324 8.58 -8.99 13.46
N PHE A 325 9.85 -8.62 13.62
CA PHE A 325 10.23 -7.41 14.35
C PHE A 325 9.72 -6.13 13.65
N CYS A 326 9.76 -6.08 12.32
CA CYS A 326 9.34 -4.90 11.58
C CYS A 326 7.80 -4.77 11.46
N PHE A 327 7.11 -5.91 11.34
CA PHE A 327 5.72 -5.96 10.90
C PHE A 327 4.80 -6.75 11.84
N ASP A 328 5.27 -7.10 13.04
CA ASP A 328 4.53 -7.88 14.05
C ASP A 328 3.89 -9.16 13.51
N VAL A 329 4.49 -9.73 12.46
CA VAL A 329 3.93 -10.85 11.71
C VAL A 329 4.98 -11.93 11.49
N ASP A 330 4.66 -13.14 11.94
CA ASP A 330 5.47 -14.33 11.74
C ASP A 330 4.98 -15.10 10.50
N LEU A 331 5.65 -14.91 9.35
CA LEU A 331 5.22 -15.50 8.08
C LEU A 331 5.32 -17.03 8.06
N ILE A 332 6.22 -17.61 8.86
CA ILE A 332 6.34 -19.06 9.00
C ILE A 332 5.16 -19.62 9.79
N LYS A 333 4.80 -19.01 10.94
CA LYS A 333 3.64 -19.44 11.72
C LYS A 333 2.32 -19.23 10.99
N LEU A 334 2.22 -18.16 10.19
CA LEU A 334 1.09 -17.97 9.28
C LEU A 334 1.10 -18.98 8.11
N GLY A 335 2.17 -19.74 7.91
CA GLY A 335 2.31 -20.66 6.79
C GLY A 335 2.52 -19.95 5.44
N CYS A 336 2.63 -18.62 5.44
CA CYS A 336 2.86 -17.80 4.24
C CYS A 336 4.28 -17.95 3.70
N MET A 337 5.26 -18.34 4.51
CA MET A 337 6.63 -18.60 4.04
C MET A 337 7.18 -19.88 4.65
N LYS A 338 8.08 -20.56 3.93
CA LYS A 338 8.82 -21.71 4.44
C LYS A 338 10.30 -21.39 4.50
N ILE A 339 11.02 -21.99 5.45
CA ILE A 339 12.47 -21.92 5.46
C ILE A 339 13.02 -22.50 4.15
N GLY A 340 13.90 -21.76 3.51
CA GLY A 340 14.46 -22.09 2.20
C GLY A 340 13.62 -21.60 1.00
N SER A 341 12.40 -21.08 1.21
CA SER A 341 11.63 -20.40 0.15
C SER A 341 12.48 -19.30 -0.47
N GLN A 342 12.40 -19.15 -1.79
CA GLN A 342 13.16 -18.10 -2.45
C GLN A 342 12.47 -16.74 -2.35
N MET A 343 13.24 -15.67 -2.16
CA MET A 343 12.73 -14.30 -2.13
C MET A 343 13.79 -13.33 -2.60
N ASP A 344 13.48 -12.53 -3.62
CA ASP A 344 14.40 -11.55 -4.18
C ASP A 344 13.82 -10.15 -3.99
N VAL A 345 14.20 -9.50 -2.89
CA VAL A 345 13.54 -8.27 -2.44
C VAL A 345 13.99 -7.05 -3.25
N TYR A 346 13.03 -6.41 -3.89
CA TYR A 346 13.14 -5.06 -4.42
C TYR A 346 12.55 -4.06 -3.42
N VAL A 347 13.34 -3.05 -3.05
CA VAL A 347 12.91 -1.96 -2.16
C VAL A 347 12.95 -0.65 -2.93
N LYS A 348 11.81 0.04 -3.00
CA LYS A 348 11.67 1.39 -3.51
C LYS A 348 11.26 2.31 -2.36
N VAL A 349 11.92 3.46 -2.26
CA VAL A 349 11.60 4.48 -1.26
C VAL A 349 11.31 5.79 -1.99
N GLU A 350 10.19 6.42 -1.66
CA GLU A 350 9.82 7.75 -2.14
C GLU A 350 9.75 8.70 -0.93
N GLU A 351 10.48 9.81 -1.00
CA GLU A 351 10.52 10.82 0.05
C GLU A 351 9.47 11.91 -0.23
N VAL A 352 8.66 12.25 0.77
CA VAL A 352 7.65 13.31 0.69
C VAL A 352 7.79 14.24 1.89
N PRO A 353 8.21 15.50 1.68
CA PRO A 353 8.23 16.48 2.75
C PRO A 353 6.79 16.84 3.16
N PHE A 354 6.57 17.10 4.45
CA PHE A 354 5.24 17.42 4.96
C PHE A 354 5.30 18.35 6.18
N ASP A 355 4.16 18.96 6.49
CA ASP A 355 3.97 19.82 7.65
C ASP A 355 2.54 19.72 8.21
N THR A 356 2.33 20.29 9.40
CA THR A 356 1.04 20.32 10.11
C THR A 356 -0.07 20.98 9.27
N ALA A 357 0.25 22.04 8.54
CA ALA A 357 -0.71 22.76 7.72
C ALA A 357 -1.24 21.91 6.55
N THR A 358 -0.36 21.15 5.92
CA THR A 358 -0.69 20.20 4.84
C THR A 358 -1.58 19.09 5.37
N ILE A 359 -1.23 18.49 6.52
CA ILE A 359 -2.05 17.45 7.18
C ILE A 359 -3.46 17.99 7.49
N GLN A 360 -3.54 19.12 8.16
CA GLN A 360 -4.82 19.74 8.54
C GLN A 360 -5.68 20.06 7.30
N THR A 361 -5.06 20.61 6.25
CA THR A 361 -5.75 20.89 4.99
C THR A 361 -6.28 19.61 4.37
N ASN A 362 -5.50 18.53 4.36
CA ASN A 362 -5.88 17.26 3.74
C ASN A 362 -7.02 16.55 4.48
N PHE A 363 -7.07 16.60 5.81
CA PHE A 363 -8.24 16.12 6.55
C PHE A 363 -9.51 16.90 6.20
N ASN A 364 -9.39 18.21 5.93
CA ASN A 364 -10.51 19.05 5.51
C ASN A 364 -10.95 18.79 4.06
N LEU A 365 -10.16 18.10 3.23
CA LEU A 365 -10.56 17.74 1.86
C LEU A 365 -11.48 16.52 1.78
N LEU A 366 -11.61 15.76 2.88
CA LEU A 366 -12.43 14.54 2.88
C LEU A 366 -13.90 14.87 2.68
N PRO A 367 -14.64 14.10 1.84
CA PRO A 367 -16.06 14.30 1.64
C PRO A 367 -16.84 14.05 2.93
N ARG A 368 -18.07 14.58 3.03
CA ARG A 368 -18.94 14.35 4.20
C ARG A 368 -19.32 12.87 4.29
N PRO A 369 -19.45 12.31 5.50
CA PRO A 369 -19.98 10.97 5.66
C PRO A 369 -21.45 10.92 5.26
N ASP A 370 -21.91 9.79 4.72
CA ASP A 370 -23.31 9.54 4.37
C ASP A 370 -24.17 9.33 5.62
N PHE A 371 -23.57 8.68 6.61
CA PHE A 371 -24.22 8.31 7.86
C PHE A 371 -23.45 8.88 9.04
N PRO A 372 -24.11 9.15 10.18
CA PRO A 372 -23.42 9.50 11.42
C PRO A 372 -22.45 8.41 11.91
N LYS A 373 -22.75 7.15 11.58
CA LYS A 373 -21.94 5.97 11.89
C LYS A 373 -22.17 4.92 10.82
N TYR A 374 -21.10 4.41 10.23
CA TYR A 374 -21.18 3.36 9.22
C TYR A 374 -21.29 1.96 9.85
N PRO A 375 -21.98 1.02 9.19
CA PRO A 375 -21.99 -0.37 9.63
C PRO A 375 -20.60 -0.99 9.45
N PRO A 376 -20.23 -1.97 10.30
CA PRO A 376 -18.92 -2.61 10.21
C PRO A 376 -18.78 -3.40 8.91
N CYS A 377 -17.61 -3.36 8.30
CA CYS A 377 -17.29 -4.20 7.14
C CYS A 377 -16.63 -5.53 7.57
N ASP A 378 -16.89 -6.59 6.80
CA ASP A 378 -16.47 -7.96 7.11
C ASP A 378 -14.94 -8.13 7.26
N ASP A 379 -14.15 -7.29 6.57
CA ASP A 379 -12.69 -7.33 6.63
C ASP A 379 -12.12 -7.14 8.05
N SER A 380 -12.86 -6.49 8.93
CA SER A 380 -12.48 -6.19 10.31
C SER A 380 -12.63 -7.41 11.20
N THR A 381 -13.53 -8.32 10.83
CA THR A 381 -13.65 -9.64 11.45
C THR A 381 -12.53 -10.57 10.97
N MET A 382 -12.16 -10.49 9.68
CA MET A 382 -11.07 -11.30 9.11
C MET A 382 -9.71 -10.94 9.67
N ALA A 383 -9.42 -9.64 9.88
CA ALA A 383 -8.15 -9.22 10.47
C ALA A 383 -7.87 -9.85 11.84
N LYS A 384 -8.91 -10.28 12.59
CA LYS A 384 -8.79 -10.91 13.91
C LYS A 384 -8.74 -12.44 13.87
N ALA A 385 -8.77 -13.06 12.68
CA ALA A 385 -8.85 -14.51 12.57
C ALA A 385 -7.50 -15.17 12.95
N LEU A 386 -7.52 -15.99 14.01
CA LEU A 386 -6.37 -16.82 14.41
C LEU A 386 -6.03 -17.91 13.37
N HIS A 387 -7.03 -18.32 12.58
CA HIS A 387 -6.91 -19.37 11.57
C HIS A 387 -7.22 -18.81 10.18
N ALA A 388 -6.55 -19.35 9.17
CA ALA A 388 -6.86 -19.02 7.79
C ALA A 388 -8.30 -19.44 7.45
N PRO A 389 -9.01 -18.69 6.60
CA PRO A 389 -10.28 -19.15 6.05
C PRO A 389 -10.11 -20.54 5.41
N ARG A 390 -11.12 -21.41 5.53
CA ARG A 390 -11.08 -22.72 4.86
C ARG A 390 -10.84 -22.52 3.36
N GLY A 391 -9.83 -23.22 2.81
CA GLY A 391 -9.46 -23.12 1.40
C GLY A 391 -8.44 -22.01 1.06
N TYR A 392 -8.02 -21.20 2.04
CA TYR A 392 -6.91 -20.27 1.84
C TYR A 392 -5.59 -21.05 1.73
N ILE A 393 -4.98 -21.03 0.55
CA ILE A 393 -3.67 -21.63 0.30
C ILE A 393 -2.63 -20.53 0.54
N PRO A 394 -1.74 -20.68 1.53
CA PRO A 394 -0.71 -19.70 1.77
C PRO A 394 0.20 -19.52 0.55
N ASP A 395 0.37 -18.27 0.17
CA ASP A 395 1.24 -17.84 -0.90
C ASP A 395 2.72 -18.07 -0.51
N GLY A 396 3.43 -19.10 -1.01
CA GLY A 396 4.92 -19.10 -0.91
C GLY A 396 5.70 -20.42 -0.96
N GLY A 397 5.17 -21.49 -1.56
CA GLY A 397 5.76 -22.84 -1.43
C GLY A 397 6.17 -23.59 -2.70
N VAL A 398 6.08 -23.00 -3.90
CA VAL A 398 6.37 -23.75 -5.14
C VAL A 398 7.86 -23.69 -5.45
N PRO A 399 8.55 -24.84 -5.68
CA PRO A 399 9.93 -24.85 -6.14
C PRO A 399 10.03 -24.23 -7.54
N HIS A 400 10.57 -23.02 -7.65
CA HIS A 400 10.78 -22.37 -8.93
C HIS A 400 12.18 -22.62 -9.50
N ARG A 401 12.26 -22.78 -10.83
CA ARG A 401 13.52 -22.75 -11.57
C ARG A 401 13.97 -21.30 -11.69
N TYR A 402 14.79 -20.90 -10.74
CA TYR A 402 15.28 -19.54 -10.60
C TYR A 402 16.16 -19.10 -11.77
N VAL A 403 15.99 -17.85 -12.22
CA VAL A 403 16.93 -17.17 -13.12
C VAL A 403 18.08 -16.62 -12.27
N PRO A 404 19.35 -16.95 -12.54
CA PRO A 404 20.47 -16.61 -11.66
C PRO A 404 20.45 -15.13 -11.24
N THR A 405 20.56 -14.90 -9.93
CA THR A 405 20.62 -13.56 -9.35
C THR A 405 21.83 -12.88 -9.97
N VAL A 406 21.61 -11.77 -10.66
CA VAL A 406 22.72 -10.92 -11.08
C VAL A 406 23.41 -10.46 -9.80
N LEU A 407 24.60 -11.01 -9.51
CA LEU A 407 25.37 -10.66 -8.33
C LEU A 407 25.72 -9.18 -8.38
N ARG A 408 25.38 -8.42 -7.34
CA ARG A 408 25.63 -6.97 -7.28
C ARG A 408 26.57 -6.59 -6.17
N CYS A 409 27.24 -5.47 -6.36
CA CYS A 409 28.04 -4.87 -5.31
C CYS A 409 27.12 -4.26 -4.24
N GLY A 410 27.24 -4.68 -2.98
CA GLY A 410 26.51 -4.12 -1.85
C GLY A 410 26.84 -2.66 -1.54
N LYS A 411 27.91 -2.10 -2.12
CA LYS A 411 28.27 -0.68 -1.97
C LYS A 411 27.79 0.23 -3.10
N CYS A 412 27.86 -0.22 -4.34
CA CYS A 412 27.64 0.64 -5.51
C CYS A 412 26.58 0.10 -6.49
N GLY A 413 25.96 -1.04 -6.19
CA GLY A 413 24.89 -1.63 -7.02
C GLY A 413 25.33 -2.19 -8.38
N LYS A 414 26.58 -1.95 -8.81
CA LYS A 414 27.14 -2.47 -10.07
C LYS A 414 26.90 -3.97 -10.19
N LYS A 415 26.57 -4.43 -11.39
CA LYS A 415 26.41 -5.85 -11.74
C LYS A 415 27.77 -6.53 -11.85
N ALA A 416 27.86 -7.80 -11.45
CA ALA A 416 29.00 -8.63 -11.76
C ALA A 416 29.08 -8.80 -13.28
N PRO A 417 30.25 -8.56 -13.91
CA PRO A 417 30.46 -8.98 -15.29
C PRO A 417 30.19 -10.48 -15.39
N THR A 418 29.57 -10.93 -16.48
CA THR A 418 29.29 -12.36 -16.73
C THR A 418 30.52 -13.25 -16.54
N ALA A 419 31.73 -12.73 -16.79
CA ALA A 419 32.99 -13.43 -16.63
C ALA A 419 33.64 -13.36 -15.23
N LYS A 420 33.28 -12.40 -14.36
CA LYS A 420 33.97 -12.18 -13.08
C LYS A 420 32.99 -12.10 -11.91
N LYS A 421 33.10 -13.07 -11.00
CA LYS A 421 32.34 -13.07 -9.75
C LYS A 421 32.82 -11.93 -8.85
N HIS A 422 31.87 -11.22 -8.24
CA HIS A 422 32.15 -10.29 -7.16
C HIS A 422 32.72 -11.00 -5.93
N ASN A 423 33.57 -10.30 -5.18
CA ASN A 423 34.12 -10.78 -3.92
C ASN A 423 33.01 -10.86 -2.87
N ARG A 424 32.95 -11.94 -2.09
CA ARG A 424 31.98 -12.07 -1.01
C ARG A 424 32.52 -11.47 0.28
N CYS A 425 31.63 -10.95 1.13
CA CYS A 425 31.97 -10.61 2.50
C CYS A 425 32.52 -11.86 3.22
N ALA A 426 33.71 -11.76 3.81
CA ALA A 426 34.35 -12.90 4.47
C ALA A 426 33.59 -13.38 5.72
N GLY A 427 32.87 -12.47 6.39
CA GLY A 427 32.02 -12.80 7.53
C GLY A 427 30.75 -13.54 7.10
N CYS A 428 29.79 -12.81 6.53
CA CYS A 428 28.46 -13.38 6.25
C CYS A 428 28.36 -14.16 4.95
N LYS A 429 29.27 -13.98 3.99
CA LYS A 429 29.24 -14.60 2.65
C LYS A 429 27.95 -14.33 1.86
N LYS A 430 27.03 -13.50 2.38
CA LYS A 430 25.73 -13.13 1.81
C LYS A 430 25.82 -11.88 0.92
N VAL A 431 26.72 -10.95 1.22
CA VAL A 431 26.92 -9.71 0.44
C VAL A 431 28.13 -9.81 -0.48
N PHE A 432 28.00 -9.26 -1.69
CA PHE A 432 29.00 -9.31 -2.76
C PHE A 432 29.53 -7.89 -3.05
N TYR A 433 30.78 -7.76 -3.52
CA TYR A 433 31.44 -6.49 -3.80
C TYR A 433 32.27 -6.56 -5.09
N CYS A 434 32.18 -5.51 -5.92
CA CYS A 434 32.97 -5.44 -7.15
C CYS A 434 34.46 -5.17 -6.92
N SER A 435 34.83 -4.59 -5.77
CA SER A 435 36.21 -4.30 -5.39
C SER A 435 36.38 -4.35 -3.86
N ARG A 436 37.65 -4.40 -3.42
CA ARG A 436 37.99 -4.31 -1.98
C ARG A 436 37.59 -2.96 -1.39
N ASP A 437 37.75 -1.87 -2.13
CA ASP A 437 37.38 -0.53 -1.67
C ASP A 437 35.88 -0.43 -1.39
N CYS A 438 35.05 -0.97 -2.30
CA CYS A 438 33.62 -1.04 -2.08
C CYS A 438 33.27 -1.82 -0.80
N GLN A 439 33.96 -2.94 -0.54
CA GLN A 439 33.77 -3.71 0.68
C GLN A 439 34.17 -2.92 1.93
N VAL A 440 35.35 -2.28 1.94
CA VAL A 440 35.85 -1.52 3.10
C VAL A 440 34.95 -0.34 3.41
N THR A 441 34.53 0.41 2.39
CA THR A 441 33.64 1.56 2.55
C THR A 441 32.27 1.14 3.08
N ASP A 442 31.66 0.11 2.48
CA ASP A 442 30.36 -0.41 2.96
C ASP A 442 30.44 -1.00 4.36
N TRP A 443 31.55 -1.67 4.68
CA TRP A 443 31.83 -2.20 6.01
C TRP A 443 31.85 -1.11 7.07
N ALA A 444 32.60 -0.03 6.83
CA ALA A 444 32.72 1.10 7.74
C ALA A 444 31.39 1.83 7.93
N GLN A 445 30.65 2.04 6.83
CA GLN A 445 29.42 2.82 6.85
C GLN A 445 28.25 2.10 7.52
N ARG A 446 28.03 0.81 7.20
CA ARG A 446 26.80 0.11 7.62
C ARG A 446 26.91 -1.40 7.74
N HIS A 447 27.62 -2.07 6.82
CA HIS A 447 27.56 -3.53 6.71
C HIS A 447 28.13 -4.24 7.95
N LYS A 448 29.04 -3.63 8.71
CA LYS A 448 29.57 -4.22 9.95
C LYS A 448 28.47 -4.63 10.94
N LYS A 449 27.39 -3.86 11.06
CA LYS A 449 26.27 -4.17 11.97
C LYS A 449 25.40 -5.29 11.42
N VAL A 450 24.98 -5.14 10.16
CA VAL A 450 24.16 -6.13 9.44
C VAL A 450 24.88 -7.48 9.34
N CYS A 451 26.18 -7.49 9.06
CA CYS A 451 27.01 -8.69 8.99
C CYS A 451 27.02 -9.47 10.30
N LYS A 452 27.15 -8.76 11.45
CA LYS A 452 27.08 -9.40 12.77
C LYS A 452 25.73 -10.05 13.02
N LEU A 453 24.64 -9.37 12.66
CA LEU A 453 23.29 -9.93 12.77
C LEU A 453 23.12 -11.16 11.88
N MET A 454 23.63 -11.10 10.64
CA MET A 454 23.57 -12.20 9.67
C MET A 454 24.47 -13.40 10.02
N ASN A 455 25.47 -13.23 10.88
CA ASN A 455 26.45 -14.27 11.29
C ASN A 455 26.07 -15.01 12.57
N ARG A 456 25.05 -14.55 13.30
CA ARG A 456 24.65 -15.16 14.58
C ARG A 456 23.86 -16.46 14.41
N SER A 457 23.57 -16.88 13.18
CA SER A 457 22.95 -18.17 12.89
C SER A 457 23.89 -19.32 13.29
N PRO A 458 23.49 -20.24 14.18
CA PRO A 458 24.22 -21.49 14.35
C PRO A 458 24.28 -22.22 13.00
N PRO A 459 25.39 -22.91 12.68
CA PRO A 459 25.45 -23.74 11.48
C PRO A 459 24.30 -24.74 11.56
N LEU A 460 23.45 -24.74 10.52
CA LEU A 460 22.41 -25.75 10.33
C LEU A 460 23.09 -27.12 10.44
N GLY A 461 22.81 -27.84 11.53
CA GLY A 461 23.27 -29.21 11.70
C GLY A 461 22.75 -30.08 10.54
N PRO A 462 23.47 -31.14 10.17
CA PRO A 462 23.01 -32.05 9.13
C PRO A 462 21.67 -32.67 9.54
N ALA A 463 20.73 -32.70 8.60
CA ALA A 463 19.41 -33.31 8.73
C ALA A 463 19.47 -34.84 8.79
#